data_AF-W1Y1F5-F1
#
_entry.id   AF-W1Y1F5-F1
#
_cell.length_a   1.000
_cell.length_b   1.000
_cell.length_c   1.000
_cell.angle_alpha   90.00
_cell.angle_beta   90.00
_cell.angle_gamma   90.00
#
_symmetry.space_group_name_H-M   'P 1'
#
loop_
_entity.id
_entity.type
_entity.pdbx_description
1 polymer ?
#
loop_
_entity_poly.entity_id
_entity_poly.type
_entity_poly.pdbx_seq_one_letter_code
_entity_poly.pdbx_strand_id
1 'polypeptide(L)' 'LVLIEELLVKEGIMDEGESLYSPANIMLMHHVTAALRAHALFTRDVDYIVKDGEVIIVDEHTGRTMQG' A
#
# COMPACT_ATOMS: atom_id res chain seq x y z
N LEU A 1 -1.20 -9.31 11.56
CA LEU A 1 0.20 -9.42 11.09
C LEU A 1 0.56 -10.86 10.79
N VAL A 2 0.27 -11.81 11.68
CA VAL A 2 0.44 -13.26 11.41
C VAL A 2 -0.18 -13.69 10.07
N LEU A 3 -1.44 -13.32 9.79
CA LEU A 3 -2.07 -13.62 8.50
C LEU A 3 -1.34 -13.01 7.29
N ILE A 4 -0.74 -11.82 7.45
CA ILE A 4 0.01 -11.17 6.37
C ILE A 4 1.31 -11.93 6.13
N GLU A 5 2.03 -12.30 7.19
CA GLU A 5 3.24 -13.12 7.11
C GLU A 5 2.94 -14.48 6.44
N GLU A 6 1.85 -15.15 6.83
CA GLU A 6 1.41 -16.41 6.21
C GLU A 6 1.14 -16.26 4.70
N LEU A 7 0.47 -15.17 4.29
CA LEU A 7 0.21 -14.89 2.87
C LEU A 7 1.50 -14.59 2.11
N LEU A 8 2.40 -13.79 2.69
CA LEU A 8 3.68 -13.45 2.05
C LEU A 8 4.57 -14.69 1.87
N VAL A 9 4.58 -15.60 2.84
CA VAL A 9 5.28 -16.89 2.74
C VAL A 9 4.65 -17.76 1.66
N LYS A 10 3.32 -17.86 1.66
CA LYS A 10 2.59 -18.67 0.67
C LYS A 10 2.84 -18.22 -0.78
N GLU A 11 2.98 -16.92 -1.00
CA GLU A 11 3.29 -16.34 -2.32
C GLU A 11 4.80 -16.32 -2.64
N GLY A 12 5.66 -16.84 -1.74
CA GLY A 12 7.11 -16.91 -1.93
C GLY A 12 7.83 -15.56 -1.86
N ILE A 13 7.22 -14.57 -1.20
CA ILE A 13 7.75 -13.21 -1.06
C ILE A 13 8.58 -13.07 0.23
N MET A 14 8.30 -13.90 1.24
CA MET A 14 9.02 -13.96 2.51
C MET A 14 9.38 -15.41 2.84
N ASP A 15 10.54 -15.64 3.46
CA ASP A 15 10.97 -16.97 3.85
C ASP A 15 10.20 -17.51 5.07
N GLU A 16 10.05 -18.83 5.14
CA GLU A 16 9.38 -19.51 6.25
C GLU A 16 10.10 -19.27 7.58
N GLY A 17 9.35 -18.91 8.63
CA GLY A 17 9.91 -18.69 9.96
C GLY A 17 10.59 -17.34 10.15
N GLU A 18 10.65 -16.49 9.11
CA GLU A 18 11.05 -15.10 9.27
C GLU A 18 9.92 -14.23 9.82
N SER A 19 10.30 -13.16 10.51
CA SER A 19 9.38 -12.11 10.92
C SER A 19 9.43 -10.93 9.95
N LEU A 20 8.26 -10.35 9.68
CA LEU A 20 8.14 -9.12 8.91
C LEU A 20 8.82 -7.92 9.59
N TYR A 21 9.01 -7.97 10.92
CA TYR A 21 9.74 -6.94 11.67
C TYR A 21 11.26 -7.15 11.70
N SER A 22 11.78 -8.20 11.05
CA SER A 22 13.23 -8.40 10.98
C SER A 22 13.90 -7.23 10.23
N PRO A 23 15.15 -6.88 10.57
CA PRO A 23 15.90 -5.87 9.81
C PRO A 23 16.06 -6.21 8.32
N ALA A 24 16.06 -7.50 7.96
CA ALA A 24 16.12 -7.95 6.57
C ALA A 24 14.83 -7.60 5.80
N ASN A 25 13.68 -7.53 6.49
CA ASN A 25 12.36 -7.32 5.90
C ASN A 25 11.84 -5.88 6.00
N ILE A 26 12.69 -4.90 6.31
CA ILE A 26 12.28 -3.47 6.43
C ILE A 26 11.59 -2.96 5.16
N MET A 27 12.13 -3.30 3.98
CA MET A 27 11.51 -2.90 2.70
C MET A 27 10.17 -3.59 2.48
N LEU A 28 10.06 -4.87 2.85
CA LEU A 28 8.81 -5.61 2.74
C LEU A 28 7.73 -5.04 3.67
N MET A 29 8.10 -4.72 4.91
CA MET A 29 7.23 -4.06 5.87
C MET A 29 6.76 -2.68 5.36
N HIS A 30 7.63 -1.93 4.69
CA HIS A 30 7.25 -0.67 4.04
C HIS A 30 6.19 -0.89 2.96
N HIS A 31 6.35 -1.88 2.09
CA HIS A 31 5.36 -2.22 1.06
C HIS A 31 4.01 -2.64 1.65
N VAL A 32 4.01 -3.52 2.66
CA VAL A 32 2.79 -3.95 3.36
C VAL A 32 2.06 -2.74 3.95
N THR A 33 2.80 -1.86 4.63
CA THR A 33 2.22 -0.67 5.25
C THR A 33 1.66 0.29 4.21
N ALA A 34 2.37 0.50 3.10
CA ALA A 34 1.91 1.35 2.00
C ALA A 34 0.64 0.79 1.34
N ALA A 35 0.58 -0.51 1.08
CA ALA A 35 -0.60 -1.17 0.50
C ALA A 35 -1.81 -1.09 1.43
N LEU A 36 -1.64 -1.36 2.73
CA LEU A 36 -2.72 -1.24 3.71
C LEU A 36 -3.25 0.19 3.80
N ARG A 37 -2.36 1.19 3.82
CA ARG A 37 -2.77 2.60 3.78
C ARG A 37 -3.53 2.92 2.51
N ALA A 38 -3.03 2.52 1.34
CA ALA A 38 -3.69 2.71 0.05
C ALA A 38 -5.11 2.12 0.03
N HIS A 39 -5.31 0.95 0.63
CA HIS A 39 -6.62 0.29 0.65
C HIS A 39 -7.59 0.80 1.73
N ALA A 40 -7.08 1.15 2.91
CA ALA A 40 -7.92 1.46 4.07
C ALA A 40 -8.13 2.96 4.29
N LEU A 41 -7.19 3.80 3.82
CA LEU A 41 -7.20 5.24 4.09
C LEU A 41 -7.45 6.09 2.86
N PHE A 42 -7.26 5.56 1.65
CA PHE A 42 -7.44 6.30 0.41
C PHE A 42 -8.54 5.67 -0.45
N THR A 43 -9.56 6.45 -0.74
CA THR A 43 -10.76 6.06 -1.46
C THR A 43 -10.74 6.66 -2.86
N ARG A 44 -10.96 5.81 -3.86
CA ARG A 44 -11.10 6.23 -5.26
C ARG A 44 -12.31 7.17 -5.40
N ASP A 45 -12.17 8.19 -6.24
CA ASP A 45 -13.16 9.24 -6.53
C ASP A 45 -13.44 10.18 -5.33
N VAL A 46 -12.63 10.08 -4.27
CA VAL A 46 -12.63 11.01 -3.12
C VAL A 46 -11.23 11.57 -2.93
N ASP A 47 -10.25 10.71 -2.64
CA ASP A 47 -8.87 11.10 -2.34
C ASP A 47 -7.97 11.08 -3.58
N TYR A 48 -8.32 10.25 -4.57
CA TYR A 48 -7.64 10.16 -5.85
C TYR A 48 -8.58 9.68 -6.96
N ILE A 49 -8.24 9.96 -8.22
CA ILE A 49 -8.89 9.40 -9.40
C ILE A 49 -7.86 8.66 -10.26
N VAL A 50 -8.35 7.76 -11.12
CA VAL A 50 -7.53 7.15 -12.17
C VAL A 50 -8.02 7.66 -13.51
N LYS A 51 -7.18 8.38 -14.24
CA LYS A 51 -7.51 8.98 -15.53
C LYS A 51 -6.36 8.71 -16.51
N ASP A 52 -6.70 8.21 -17.70
CA ASP A 52 -5.74 7.88 -18.75
C ASP A 52 -4.61 6.92 -18.28
N GLY A 53 -4.88 6.10 -17.26
CA GLY A 53 -3.91 5.18 -16.66
C GLY A 53 -3.05 5.78 -15.55
N GLU A 54 -3.20 7.07 -15.26
CA GLU A 54 -2.45 7.78 -14.22
C GLU A 54 -3.28 7.95 -12.94
N VAL A 55 -2.62 7.89 -11.78
CA VAL A 55 -3.22 8.19 -10.48
C VAL A 55 -3.07 9.68 -10.23
N ILE A 56 -4.20 10.38 -10.08
CA ILE A 56 -4.23 11.83 -9.85
C ILE A 56 -4.84 12.08 -8.46
N ILE A 57 -4.12 12.81 -7.62
CA ILE A 57 -4.57 13.14 -6.25
C ILE A 57 -5.64 14.23 -6.30
N VAL A 58 -6.66 14.10 -5.47
CA VAL A 58 -7.70 15.12 -5.28
C VAL A 58 -7.39 15.92 -4.02
N ASP A 59 -7.37 17.24 -4.13
CA ASP A 59 -7.25 18.14 -2.98
C ASP A 59 -8.54 18.13 -2.16
N GLU A 60 -8.45 17.71 -0.90
CA GLU A 60 -9.55 17.61 0.05
C GLU A 60 -10.26 18.95 0.34
N HIS A 61 -9.57 20.09 0.17
CA HIS A 61 -10.14 21.41 0.50
C HIS A 61 -10.90 22.03 -0.66
N THR A 62 -10.46 21.79 -1.89
CA THR A 62 -10.98 22.46 -3.09
C THR A 62 -11.63 21.53 -4.10
N GLY A 63 -11.43 20.21 -3.96
CA GLY A 63 -11.83 19.21 -4.95
C GLY A 63 -11.06 19.30 -6.27
N ARG A 64 -9.99 20.11 -6.31
CA ARG A 64 -9.15 20.25 -7.51
C ARG A 64 -8.24 19.04 -7.65
N THR A 65 -8.06 18.58 -8.88
CA THR A 65 -7.09 17.55 -9.21
C THR A 65 -5.69 18.15 -9.20
N MET A 66 -4.80 17.60 -8.38
CA MET A 66 -3.38 17.91 -8.42
C MET A 66 -2.69 16.93 -9.38
N GLN A 67 -2.39 17.41 -10.60
CA GLN A 67 -1.56 16.67 -11.55
C GLN A 67 -0.08 16.84 -11.19
N GLY A 68 0.63 15.73 -11.04
CA GLY A 68 2.06 15.66 -10.75
C GLY A 68 2.57 14.23 -10.76
#